data_AF-A0A9X1YKL1-F1
#
_entry.id   AF-A0A9X1YKL1-F1
#
_cell.length_a   1.000
_cell.length_b   1.000
_cell.length_c   1.000
_cell.angle_alpha   90.00
_cell.angle_beta   90.00
_cell.angle_gamma   90.00
#
_symmetry.space_group_name_H-M   'P 1'
#
loop_
_entity.id
_entity.type
_entity.pdbx_description
1 polymer ?
#
loop_
_entity_poly.entity_id
_entity_poly.type
_entity_poly.pdbx_seq_one_letter_code
_entity_poly.pdbx_strand_id
1 'polypeptide(L)'
;MSEAVQRVLVVEDEADIRRFVRMSLAAEGFDVVEADGVQRGLIEAGTRRVDLVVLDLGLPDGDGVDLLRDLRAWSDMPVLVLSARTTEDDKIAALDAGADDYLVKPFGARELLARVRAQLRRRSRTGADGAAAIEFGDVRIDLVHRSVEKAGQPVHLTPIQYRLLVHLASYPNCVRTHRQLLHAVWGASHGEDTPYLRVYMGQLRKKVETDPSQPQHLLTEAGVGYRFVP
;
A
#
# COMPACT_ATOMS: atom_id res chain seq x y z
N MET A 1 18.68 20.34 3.17
CA MET A 1 17.69 19.34 2.75
C MET A 1 16.88 19.00 3.98
N SER A 2 15.59 19.32 4.03
CA SER A 2 14.74 18.90 5.15
C SER A 2 14.70 17.38 5.13
N GLU A 3 15.12 16.72 6.19
CA GLU A 3 14.93 15.28 6.35
C GLU A 3 13.41 15.03 6.27
N ALA A 4 12.97 14.25 5.29
CA ALA A 4 11.55 13.97 5.14
C ALA A 4 11.11 13.14 6.34
N VAL A 5 10.13 13.65 7.09
CA VAL A 5 9.58 12.95 8.25
C VAL A 5 8.98 11.63 7.77
N GLN A 6 9.52 10.51 8.27
CA GLN A 6 9.04 9.18 7.91
C GLN A 6 7.68 8.91 8.55
N ARG A 7 6.76 8.39 7.74
CA ARG A 7 5.38 8.15 8.17
C ARG A 7 5.11 6.68 8.44
N VAL A 8 4.64 6.36 9.63
CA VAL A 8 4.30 4.99 10.05
C VAL A 8 2.79 4.85 10.23
N LEU A 9 2.19 3.86 9.58
CA LEU A 9 0.79 3.48 9.82
C LEU A 9 0.74 2.42 10.91
N VAL A 10 -0.11 2.61 11.90
CA VAL A 10 -0.41 1.62 12.94
C VAL A 10 -1.83 1.11 12.72
N VAL A 11 -1.98 -0.19 12.45
CA VAL A 11 -3.26 -0.89 12.31
C VAL A 11 -3.41 -1.84 13.49
N GLU A 12 -4.26 -1.50 14.44
CA GLU A 12 -4.42 -2.18 15.73
C GLU A 12 -5.78 -1.79 16.29
N ASP A 13 -6.60 -2.72 16.75
CA ASP A 13 -7.94 -2.42 17.28
C ASP A 13 -7.91 -2.06 18.78
N GLU A 14 -7.01 -2.67 19.55
CA GLU A 14 -6.87 -2.40 20.98
C GLU A 14 -6.33 -0.97 21.21
N ALA A 15 -7.18 -0.08 21.72
CA ALA A 15 -6.88 1.34 21.88
C ALA A 15 -5.63 1.61 22.74
N ASP A 16 -5.39 0.81 23.77
CA ASP A 16 -4.23 0.96 24.65
C ASP A 16 -2.92 0.58 23.95
N ILE A 17 -2.92 -0.51 23.17
CA ILE A 17 -1.76 -0.94 22.39
C ILE A 17 -1.49 0.08 21.28
N ARG A 18 -2.53 0.49 20.54
CA ARG A 18 -2.42 1.50 19.48
C ARG A 18 -1.86 2.81 20.03
N ARG A 19 -2.35 3.26 21.19
CA ARG A 19 -1.84 4.46 21.88
C ARG A 19 -0.38 4.29 22.29
N PHE A 20 0.00 3.14 22.86
CA PHE A 20 1.38 2.86 23.25
C PHE A 20 2.34 2.90 22.07
N VAL A 21 1.99 2.22 20.97
CA VAL A 21 2.78 2.19 19.73
C VAL A 21 2.91 3.60 19.15
N ARG A 22 1.80 4.33 19.03
CA ARG A 22 1.78 5.73 18.56
C ARG A 22 2.67 6.64 19.38
N MET A 23 2.56 6.60 20.71
CA MET A 23 3.38 7.42 21.60
C MET A 23 4.86 7.08 21.49
N SER A 24 5.19 5.79 21.39
CA SER A 24 6.57 5.33 21.23
C SER A 24 7.20 5.82 19.93
N LEU A 25 6.47 5.75 18.82
CA LEU A 25 6.92 6.20 17.50
C LEU A 25 7.01 7.73 17.41
N ALA A 26 5.99 8.44 17.88
CA ALA A 26 5.97 9.91 17.85
C ALA A 26 7.11 10.53 18.68
N ALA A 27 7.48 9.89 19.79
CA ALA A 27 8.61 10.33 20.62
C ALA A 27 9.97 10.28 19.88
N GLU A 28 10.09 9.46 18.83
CA GLU A 28 11.27 9.33 17.98
C GLU A 28 11.17 10.19 16.70
N GLY A 29 10.14 11.04 16.59
CA GLY A 29 9.97 11.96 15.48
C GLY A 29 9.29 11.36 14.24
N PHE A 30 8.71 10.16 14.32
CA PHE A 30 7.88 9.62 13.24
C PHE A 30 6.52 10.32 13.17
N ASP A 31 6.02 10.54 11.95
CA ASP A 31 4.62 10.92 11.74
C ASP A 31 3.75 9.65 11.79
N VAL A 32 2.78 9.60 12.68
CA VAL A 32 2.00 8.37 12.93
C VAL A 32 0.57 8.54 12.43
N VAL A 33 0.15 7.61 11.57
CA VAL A 33 -1.25 7.47 11.14
C VAL A 33 -1.82 6.25 11.84
N GLU A 34 -3.07 6.35 12.30
CA GLU A 34 -3.75 5.29 13.02
C GLU A 34 -4.92 4.72 12.21
N ALA A 35 -5.10 3.41 12.30
CA ALA A 35 -6.27 2.68 11.86
C ALA A 35 -6.65 1.65 12.93
N ASP A 36 -7.95 1.50 13.16
CA ASP A 36 -8.56 0.61 14.16
C ASP A 36 -9.02 -0.74 13.58
N GLY A 37 -8.72 -0.99 12.31
CA GLY A 37 -9.16 -2.20 11.60
C GLY A 37 -8.60 -2.29 10.19
N VAL A 38 -8.83 -3.44 9.56
CA VAL A 38 -8.37 -3.81 8.22
C VAL A 38 -8.82 -2.78 7.18
N GLN A 39 -10.10 -2.43 7.18
CA GLN A 39 -10.67 -1.55 6.14
C GLN A 39 -10.04 -0.16 6.19
N ARG A 40 -9.93 0.40 7.40
CA ARG A 40 -9.30 1.71 7.61
C ARG A 40 -7.81 1.65 7.32
N GLY A 41 -7.14 0.57 7.71
CA GLY A 41 -5.72 0.33 7.46
C GLY A 41 -5.39 0.33 5.97
N LEU A 42 -6.16 -0.39 5.16
CA LEU A 42 -5.99 -0.43 3.71
C LEU A 42 -6.19 0.96 3.08
N ILE A 43 -7.18 1.72 3.55
CA ILE A 43 -7.41 3.10 3.08
C ILE A 43 -6.20 3.97 3.40
N GLU A 44 -5.78 4.05 4.67
CA GLU A 44 -4.68 4.92 5.10
C GLU A 44 -3.32 4.53 4.48
N ALA A 45 -3.05 3.23 4.31
CA ALA A 45 -1.85 2.73 3.62
C ALA A 45 -1.81 3.17 2.15
N GLY A 46 -2.98 3.18 1.51
CA GLY A 46 -3.14 3.77 0.20
C GLY A 46 -2.92 5.28 0.25
N THR A 47 -3.46 5.96 1.27
CA THR A 47 -3.74 7.40 1.21
C THR A 47 -2.72 8.35 1.74
N ARG A 48 -1.89 7.89 2.67
CA ARG A 48 -1.01 8.79 3.41
C ARG A 48 0.44 8.70 2.99
N ARG A 49 0.83 8.05 1.87
CA ARG A 49 2.25 7.82 1.53
C ARG A 49 3.01 7.27 2.75
N VAL A 50 2.54 6.13 3.24
CA VAL A 50 3.12 5.46 4.40
C VAL A 50 4.46 4.83 4.03
N ASP A 51 5.44 4.92 4.93
CA ASP A 51 6.78 4.38 4.75
C ASP A 51 6.97 3.00 5.38
N LEU A 52 6.19 2.68 6.41
CA LEU A 52 6.16 1.39 7.10
C LEU A 52 4.79 1.19 7.74
N VAL A 53 4.30 -0.06 7.76
CA VAL A 53 3.08 -0.45 8.48
C VAL A 53 3.45 -1.27 9.70
N VAL A 54 2.89 -0.94 10.86
CA VAL A 54 2.83 -1.78 12.04
C VAL A 54 1.42 -2.37 12.09
N LEU A 55 1.29 -3.68 11.97
CA LEU A 55 0.03 -4.37 11.74
C LEU A 55 -0.24 -5.43 12.80
N ASP A 56 -1.35 -5.34 13.52
CA ASP A 56 -1.89 -6.46 14.27
C ASP A 56 -2.59 -7.47 13.34
N LEU A 57 -2.39 -8.76 13.58
CA LEU A 57 -3.16 -9.83 12.91
C LEU A 57 -4.50 -10.11 13.60
N GLY A 58 -4.66 -9.71 14.87
CA GLY A 58 -5.83 -9.98 15.70
C GLY A 58 -7.04 -9.07 15.47
N LEU A 59 -7.21 -8.51 14.26
CA LEU A 59 -8.21 -7.48 14.01
C LEU A 59 -9.65 -8.05 13.99
N PRO A 60 -10.66 -7.32 14.53
CA PRO A 60 -12.03 -7.82 14.65
C PRO A 60 -12.83 -7.72 13.35
N ASP A 61 -12.39 -6.88 12.40
CA ASP A 61 -13.09 -6.60 11.14
C ASP A 61 -12.54 -7.39 9.94
N GLY A 62 -11.56 -8.27 10.14
CA GLY A 62 -10.99 -9.16 9.13
C GLY A 62 -9.66 -9.78 9.55
N ASP A 63 -9.12 -10.69 8.74
CA ASP A 63 -7.80 -11.27 8.99
C ASP A 63 -6.70 -10.29 8.56
N GLY A 64 -5.81 -9.90 9.48
CA GLY A 64 -4.66 -9.04 9.16
C GLY A 64 -3.72 -9.66 8.13
N VAL A 65 -3.69 -10.99 7.98
CA VAL A 65 -2.92 -11.66 6.93
C VAL A 65 -3.45 -11.29 5.54
N ASP A 66 -4.77 -11.14 5.38
CA ASP A 66 -5.36 -10.72 4.11
C ASP A 66 -5.04 -9.27 3.79
N LEU A 67 -5.05 -8.39 4.81
CA LEU A 67 -4.55 -7.01 4.65
C LEU A 67 -3.09 -7.00 4.17
N LEU A 68 -2.23 -7.82 4.78
CA LEU A 68 -0.83 -7.94 4.39
C LEU A 68 -0.68 -8.39 2.92
N ARG A 69 -1.44 -9.39 2.49
CA ARG A 69 -1.46 -9.84 1.08
C ARG A 69 -1.94 -8.73 0.14
N ASP A 70 -2.98 -8.02 0.51
CA ASP A 70 -3.51 -6.91 -0.28
C ASP A 70 -2.48 -5.78 -0.40
N LEU A 71 -1.76 -5.44 0.68
CA LEU A 71 -0.67 -4.47 0.65
C LEU A 71 0.45 -4.90 -0.30
N ARG A 72 0.83 -6.19 -0.25
CA ARG A 72 1.90 -6.77 -1.09
C ARG A 72 1.57 -6.80 -2.57
N ALA A 73 0.29 -6.84 -2.94
CA ALA A 73 -0.12 -6.80 -4.34
C ALA A 73 0.25 -5.50 -5.07
N TRP A 74 0.58 -4.43 -4.35
CA TRP A 74 0.88 -3.12 -4.94
C TRP A 74 2.00 -2.34 -4.23
N SER A 75 2.58 -2.85 -3.15
CA SER A 75 3.66 -2.17 -2.44
C SER A 75 4.63 -3.10 -1.72
N ASP A 76 5.92 -2.79 -1.89
CA ASP A 76 7.03 -3.36 -1.13
C ASP A 76 7.32 -2.57 0.16
N MET A 77 6.38 -1.75 0.65
CA MET A 77 6.60 -1.01 1.89
C MET A 77 6.76 -1.99 3.06
N PRO A 78 7.73 -1.79 3.97
CA PRO A 78 7.93 -2.72 5.05
C PRO A 78 6.69 -2.87 5.95
N VAL A 79 6.37 -4.10 6.35
CA VAL A 79 5.31 -4.43 7.30
C VAL A 79 5.91 -5.17 8.49
N LEU A 80 5.82 -4.55 9.67
CA LEU A 80 6.12 -5.17 10.96
C LEU A 80 4.83 -5.70 11.56
N VAL A 81 4.73 -7.01 11.71
CA VAL A 81 3.57 -7.64 12.32
C VAL A 81 3.67 -7.63 13.84
N LEU A 82 2.58 -7.27 14.52
CA LEU A 82 2.34 -7.46 15.93
C LEU A 82 1.41 -8.66 16.10
N SER A 83 1.68 -9.52 17.09
CA SER A 83 0.74 -10.59 17.38
C SER A 83 0.89 -11.14 18.79
N ALA A 84 -0.21 -11.58 19.37
CA ALA A 84 -0.22 -12.38 20.60
C ALA A 84 0.07 -13.87 20.35
N ARG A 85 0.06 -14.31 19.08
CA ARG A 85 0.34 -15.71 18.74
C ARG A 85 1.84 -15.97 18.81
N THR A 86 2.22 -17.06 19.47
CA THR A 86 3.63 -17.42 19.70
C THR A 86 4.03 -18.72 19.02
N THR A 87 3.13 -19.34 18.25
CA THR A 87 3.45 -20.58 17.54
C THR A 87 4.39 -20.29 16.37
N GLU A 88 5.25 -21.26 16.06
CA GLU A 88 6.15 -21.17 14.91
C GLU A 88 5.35 -21.09 13.60
N ASP A 89 4.25 -21.84 13.51
CA ASP A 89 3.37 -21.88 12.34
C ASP A 89 2.73 -20.50 12.06
N ASP A 90 2.24 -19.80 13.08
CA ASP A 90 1.66 -18.45 12.90
C ASP A 90 2.71 -17.44 12.42
N LYS A 91 3.94 -17.55 12.92
CA LYS A 91 5.05 -16.70 12.52
C LYS A 91 5.47 -16.98 11.07
N ILE A 92 5.55 -18.26 10.69
CA ILE A 92 5.86 -18.67 9.32
C ILE A 92 4.77 -18.15 8.37
N ALA A 93 3.49 -18.35 8.70
CA ALA A 93 2.38 -17.91 7.87
C ALA A 93 2.38 -16.38 7.62
N ALA A 94 2.70 -15.59 8.64
CA ALA A 94 2.80 -14.14 8.50
C ALA A 94 3.98 -13.71 7.60
N LEU A 95 5.14 -14.36 7.75
CA LEU A 95 6.32 -14.08 6.92
C LEU A 95 6.09 -14.51 5.46
N ASP A 96 5.50 -15.69 5.23
CA ASP A 96 5.16 -16.20 3.90
C ASP A 96 4.09 -15.34 3.19
N ALA A 97 3.18 -14.73 3.96
CA ALA A 97 2.23 -13.74 3.44
C ALA A 97 2.89 -12.40 3.08
N GLY A 98 4.16 -12.21 3.45
CA GLY A 98 4.99 -11.09 3.03
C GLY A 98 5.41 -10.14 4.16
N ALA A 99 5.26 -10.49 5.44
CA ALA A 99 5.75 -9.63 6.53
C ALA A 99 7.29 -9.55 6.52
N ASP A 100 7.84 -8.38 6.81
CA ASP A 100 9.31 -8.19 6.84
C ASP A 100 9.92 -8.54 8.18
N ASP A 101 9.11 -8.49 9.25
CA ASP A 101 9.47 -8.87 10.61
C ASP A 101 8.21 -9.07 11.45
N TYR A 102 8.40 -9.67 12.62
CA TYR A 102 7.35 -10.06 13.54
C TYR A 102 7.74 -9.73 14.97
N LEU A 103 6.82 -9.17 15.75
CA LEU A 103 7.00 -8.79 17.14
C LEU A 103 5.87 -9.36 18.00
N VAL A 104 6.25 -10.19 18.97
CA VAL A 104 5.34 -10.89 19.87
C VAL A 104 4.85 -9.96 20.99
N LYS A 105 3.54 -9.93 21.25
CA LYS A 105 2.92 -9.28 22.42
C LYS A 105 3.14 -10.17 23.67
N PRO A 106 3.54 -9.61 24.83
CA PRO A 106 3.84 -8.21 25.09
C PRO A 106 5.26 -7.81 24.65
N PHE A 107 5.40 -6.60 24.11
CA PHE A 107 6.69 -6.04 23.65
C PHE A 107 6.99 -4.68 24.29
N GLY A 108 8.28 -4.33 24.34
CA GLY A 108 8.74 -3.03 24.83
C GLY A 108 8.93 -1.99 23.72
N ALA A 109 8.85 -0.70 24.07
CA ALA A 109 9.03 0.41 23.12
C ALA A 109 10.40 0.36 22.43
N ARG A 110 11.46 0.01 23.17
CA ARG A 110 12.82 -0.10 22.61
C ARG A 110 12.93 -1.18 21.53
N GLU A 111 12.23 -2.31 21.70
CA GLU A 111 12.26 -3.39 20.72
C GLU A 111 11.49 -3.00 19.45
N LEU A 112 10.26 -2.48 19.61
CA LEU A 112 9.45 -1.95 18.52
C LEU A 112 10.26 -0.94 17.67
N LEU A 113 10.85 0.06 18.33
CA LEU A 113 11.62 1.12 17.66
C LEU A 113 12.87 0.57 16.96
N ALA A 114 13.55 -0.42 17.55
CA ALA A 114 14.70 -1.05 16.91
C ALA A 114 14.30 -1.76 15.61
N ARG A 115 13.18 -2.49 15.60
CA ARG A 115 12.66 -3.20 14.42
C ARG A 115 12.19 -2.22 13.34
N VAL A 116 11.43 -1.20 13.72
CA VAL A 116 10.99 -0.13 12.79
C VAL A 116 12.18 0.54 12.11
N ARG A 117 13.19 0.97 12.88
CA ARG A 117 14.41 1.58 12.30
C ARG A 117 15.19 0.62 11.40
N ALA A 118 15.26 -0.67 11.75
CA ALA A 118 15.94 -1.66 10.93
C ALA A 118 15.26 -1.85 9.57
N GLN A 119 13.92 -1.82 9.53
CA GLN A 119 13.15 -1.93 8.29
C GLN A 119 13.27 -0.68 7.41
N LEU A 120 13.13 0.50 7.99
CA LEU A 120 13.26 1.76 7.26
C LEU A 120 14.66 1.92 6.67
N ARG A 121 15.72 1.56 7.41
CA ARG A 121 17.10 1.56 6.90
C ARG A 121 17.32 0.57 5.75
N ARG A 122 16.68 -0.61 5.78
CA ARG A 122 16.75 -1.58 4.68
C ARG A 122 16.17 -0.99 3.40
N ARG A 123 15.01 -0.35 3.47
CA ARG A 123 14.37 0.33 2.34
C ARG A 123 15.22 1.48 1.78
N SER A 124 15.86 2.28 2.64
CA SER A 124 16.77 3.35 2.18
C SER A 124 18.01 2.81 1.47
N ARG A 125 18.48 1.60 1.80
CA ARG A 125 19.64 0.96 1.16
C ARG A 125 19.28 0.30 -0.17
N THR A 126 18.08 -0.28 -0.30
CA THR A 126 17.58 -0.80 -1.58
C THR A 126 17.19 0.30 -2.56
N GLY A 127 16.99 1.55 -2.10
CA GLY A 127 16.79 2.73 -2.96
C GLY A 127 18.07 3.30 -3.60
N ALA A 128 19.25 2.74 -3.32
CA ALA A 128 20.52 3.21 -3.86
C ALA A 128 20.92 2.54 -5.21
N ASP A 129 20.27 1.44 -5.59
CA ASP A 129 20.39 0.84 -6.92
C ASP A 129 19.10 1.13 -7.71
N GLY A 130 19.25 1.75 -8.89
CA GLY A 130 18.14 2.30 -9.66
C GLY A 130 17.09 1.27 -10.14
N ALA A 131 15.95 1.82 -10.58
CA ALA A 131 14.97 1.22 -11.50
C ALA A 131 13.75 0.45 -10.94
N ALA A 132 13.06 0.97 -9.92
CA ALA A 132 11.63 0.68 -9.72
C ALA A 132 10.77 1.85 -10.23
N ALA A 133 10.97 2.25 -11.48
CA ALA A 133 10.12 3.22 -12.15
C ALA A 133 9.44 2.58 -13.37
N ILE A 134 8.15 2.85 -13.54
CA ILE A 134 7.38 2.42 -14.71
C ILE A 134 7.14 3.65 -15.57
N GLU A 135 7.49 3.57 -16.85
CA GLU A 135 7.31 4.65 -17.83
C GLU A 135 6.38 4.19 -18.95
N PHE A 136 5.47 5.08 -19.36
CA PHE A 136 4.55 4.87 -20.47
C PHE A 136 4.11 6.22 -21.04
N GLY A 137 4.11 6.37 -22.35
CA GLY A 137 3.89 7.68 -22.99
C GLY A 137 4.80 8.77 -22.41
N ASP A 138 4.21 9.84 -21.88
CA ASP A 138 4.88 10.91 -21.16
C ASP A 138 4.78 10.79 -19.64
N VAL A 139 4.29 9.66 -19.11
CA VAL A 139 4.08 9.40 -17.69
C VAL A 139 5.21 8.56 -17.11
N ARG A 140 5.70 8.96 -15.94
CA ARG A 140 6.66 8.21 -15.12
C ARG A 140 6.09 7.97 -13.73
N ILE A 141 6.05 6.72 -13.32
CA ILE A 141 5.68 6.29 -11.96
C ILE A 141 6.96 5.92 -11.23
N ASP A 142 7.28 6.62 -10.15
CA ASP A 142 8.31 6.21 -9.20
C ASP A 142 7.65 5.37 -8.10
N LEU A 143 7.91 4.06 -8.10
CA LEU A 143 7.31 3.13 -7.14
C LEU A 143 7.89 3.30 -5.75
N VAL A 144 9.14 3.76 -5.64
CA VAL A 144 9.85 3.94 -4.37
C VAL A 144 9.27 5.14 -3.63
N HIS A 145 9.17 6.28 -4.33
CA HIS A 145 8.68 7.55 -3.77
C HIS A 145 7.16 7.71 -3.87
N ARG A 146 6.49 6.78 -4.57
CA ARG A 146 5.04 6.82 -4.85
C ARG A 146 4.60 8.14 -5.46
N SER A 147 5.41 8.62 -6.40
CA SER A 147 5.13 9.81 -7.19
C SER A 147 4.83 9.44 -8.64
N VAL A 148 3.99 10.25 -9.26
CA VAL A 148 3.69 10.14 -10.68
C VAL A 148 3.97 11.49 -11.29
N GLU A 149 4.65 11.49 -12.42
CA GLU A 149 4.92 12.68 -13.22
C GLU A 149 4.37 12.46 -14.62
N LYS A 150 3.92 13.52 -15.26
CA LYS A 150 3.51 13.54 -16.68
C LYS A 150 4.20 14.71 -17.36
N ALA A 151 4.93 14.45 -18.44
CA ALA A 151 5.78 15.42 -19.12
C ALA A 151 6.72 16.16 -18.13
N GLY A 152 7.25 15.44 -17.14
CA GLY A 152 8.12 15.98 -16.08
C GLY A 152 7.41 16.86 -15.03
N GLN A 153 6.08 16.94 -15.05
CA GLN A 153 5.30 17.67 -14.05
C GLN A 153 4.64 16.71 -13.05
N PRO A 154 4.71 16.97 -11.72
CA PRO A 154 4.06 16.14 -10.72
C PRO A 154 2.54 16.05 -10.93
N VAL A 155 2.03 14.82 -11.01
CA VAL A 155 0.60 14.50 -11.08
C VAL A 155 0.13 14.02 -9.71
N HIS A 156 -0.76 14.78 -9.09
CA HIS A 156 -1.38 14.35 -7.84
C HIS A 156 -2.45 13.28 -8.12
N LEU A 157 -2.13 12.02 -7.83
CA LEU A 157 -3.09 10.95 -7.80
C LEU A 157 -3.69 10.79 -6.41
N THR A 158 -4.99 10.51 -6.37
CA THR A 158 -5.56 10.01 -5.13
C THR A 158 -4.99 8.61 -4.85
N PRO A 159 -5.14 8.14 -3.63
CA PRO A 159 -4.64 6.86 -3.14
C PRO A 159 -5.12 5.65 -3.95
N ILE A 160 -6.43 5.63 -4.17
CA ILE A 160 -7.10 4.62 -4.99
C ILE A 160 -6.65 4.74 -6.44
N GLN A 161 -6.49 5.95 -6.97
CA GLN A 161 -6.00 6.18 -8.33
C GLN A 161 -4.57 5.66 -8.51
N TYR A 162 -3.69 5.93 -7.55
CA TYR A 162 -2.31 5.44 -7.57
C TYR A 162 -2.28 3.91 -7.52
N ARG A 163 -3.02 3.28 -6.60
CA ARG A 163 -3.11 1.82 -6.52
C ARG A 163 -3.65 1.20 -7.80
N LEU A 164 -4.72 1.76 -8.35
CA LEU A 164 -5.31 1.29 -9.60
C LEU A 164 -4.30 1.40 -10.76
N LEU A 165 -3.60 2.52 -10.87
CA LEU A 165 -2.59 2.73 -11.90
C LEU A 165 -1.43 1.74 -11.77
N VAL A 166 -0.81 1.64 -10.59
CA VAL A 166 0.31 0.72 -10.34
C VAL A 166 -0.13 -0.72 -10.57
N HIS A 167 -1.27 -1.13 -10.04
CA HIS A 167 -1.76 -2.49 -10.23
C HIS A 167 -1.99 -2.84 -11.69
N LEU A 168 -2.51 -1.91 -12.51
CA LEU A 168 -2.64 -2.13 -13.94
C LEU A 168 -1.27 -2.16 -14.64
N ALA A 169 -0.39 -1.23 -14.29
CA ALA A 169 0.94 -1.08 -14.89
C ALA A 169 1.87 -2.26 -14.60
N SER A 170 1.70 -2.95 -13.46
CA SER A 170 2.43 -4.18 -13.13
C SER A 170 2.08 -5.39 -14.00
N TYR A 171 1.01 -5.33 -14.81
CA TYR A 171 0.57 -6.42 -15.68
C TYR A 171 0.33 -5.92 -17.12
N PRO A 172 1.38 -5.48 -17.82
CA PRO A 172 1.26 -4.90 -19.15
C PRO A 172 0.69 -5.91 -20.15
N ASN A 173 -0.19 -5.42 -21.02
CA ASN A 173 -0.90 -6.19 -22.05
C ASN A 173 -1.82 -7.30 -21.51
N CYS A 174 -1.97 -7.45 -20.20
CA CYS A 174 -2.90 -8.39 -19.58
C CYS A 174 -4.24 -7.72 -19.27
N VAL A 175 -5.33 -8.44 -19.53
CA VAL A 175 -6.68 -8.01 -19.10
C VAL A 175 -6.83 -8.31 -17.61
N ARG A 176 -7.18 -7.28 -16.84
CA ARG A 176 -7.60 -7.41 -15.45
C ARG A 176 -9.11 -7.27 -15.37
N THR A 177 -9.77 -8.31 -14.86
CA THR A 177 -11.23 -8.32 -14.72
C THR A 177 -11.69 -7.28 -13.69
N HIS A 178 -12.94 -6.80 -13.81
CA HIS A 178 -13.52 -5.89 -12.82
C HIS A 178 -13.38 -6.42 -11.39
N ARG A 179 -13.67 -7.71 -11.17
CA ARG A 179 -13.54 -8.37 -9.86
C ARG A 179 -12.11 -8.38 -9.33
N GLN A 180 -11.13 -8.69 -10.19
CA GLN A 180 -9.71 -8.67 -9.79
C GLN A 180 -9.26 -7.26 -9.41
N LEU A 181 -9.68 -6.25 -10.16
CA LEU A 181 -9.33 -4.85 -9.87
C LEU A 181 -9.99 -4.35 -8.59
N LEU A 182 -11.26 -4.69 -8.38
CA LEU A 182 -11.98 -4.36 -7.15
C LEU A 182 -11.30 -4.99 -5.94
N HIS A 183 -10.98 -6.29 -6.01
CA HIS A 183 -10.25 -6.97 -4.94
C HIS A 183 -8.87 -6.37 -4.70
N ALA A 184 -8.08 -6.14 -5.74
CA ALA A 184 -6.70 -5.67 -5.58
C ALA A 184 -6.60 -4.22 -5.07
N VAL A 185 -7.60 -3.38 -5.33
CA VAL A 185 -7.54 -1.95 -5.01
C VAL A 185 -8.43 -1.57 -3.81
N TRP A 186 -9.46 -2.36 -3.50
CA TRP A 186 -10.42 -2.12 -2.41
C TRP A 186 -10.62 -3.30 -1.45
N GLY A 187 -10.01 -4.46 -1.70
CA GLY A 187 -10.14 -5.66 -0.86
C GLY A 187 -11.38 -6.52 -1.17
N ALA A 188 -11.44 -7.70 -0.55
CA ALA A 188 -12.44 -8.74 -0.83
C ALA A 188 -13.91 -8.31 -0.64
N SER A 189 -14.16 -7.34 0.24
CA SER A 189 -15.51 -6.86 0.58
C SER A 189 -16.21 -6.05 -0.53
N HIS A 190 -15.49 -5.64 -1.57
CA HIS A 190 -15.98 -4.71 -2.61
C HIS A 190 -16.15 -5.37 -3.99
N GLY A 191 -16.26 -6.70 -4.07
CA GLY A 191 -16.17 -7.49 -5.31
C GLY A 191 -17.21 -7.17 -6.41
N GLU A 192 -18.30 -6.47 -6.10
CA GLU A 192 -19.41 -6.22 -7.04
C GLU A 192 -19.59 -4.74 -7.46
N ASP A 193 -18.84 -3.78 -6.89
CA ASP A 193 -19.00 -2.34 -7.11
C ASP A 193 -18.38 -1.82 -8.42
N THR A 194 -18.75 -2.46 -9.54
CA THR A 194 -18.30 -2.10 -10.89
C THR A 194 -18.56 -0.64 -11.29
N PRO A 195 -19.70 0.00 -10.93
CA PRO A 195 -19.91 1.42 -11.20
C PRO A 195 -18.86 2.31 -10.54
N TYR A 196 -18.41 1.95 -9.34
CA TYR A 196 -17.40 2.69 -8.60
C TYR A 196 -16.04 2.62 -9.30
N LEU A 197 -15.62 1.43 -9.73
CA LEU A 197 -14.39 1.25 -10.52
C LEU A 197 -14.37 2.11 -11.79
N ARG A 198 -15.50 2.21 -12.50
CA ARG A 198 -15.61 3.03 -13.72
C ARG A 198 -15.40 4.52 -13.45
N VAL A 199 -15.91 5.03 -12.32
CA VAL A 199 -15.71 6.42 -11.91
C VAL A 199 -14.22 6.69 -11.66
N TYR A 200 -13.54 5.83 -10.90
CA TYR A 200 -12.11 6.00 -10.63
C TYR A 200 -11.26 5.85 -11.89
N MET A 201 -11.61 4.92 -12.79
CA MET A 201 -10.93 4.79 -14.07
C MET A 201 -11.07 6.07 -14.91
N GLY A 202 -12.27 6.65 -14.99
CA GLY A 202 -12.49 7.91 -15.69
C GLY A 202 -11.69 9.07 -15.08
N GLN A 203 -11.63 9.16 -13.76
CA GLN A 203 -10.81 10.16 -13.07
C GLN A 203 -9.30 9.94 -13.28
N LEU A 204 -8.85 8.68 -13.30
CA LEU A 204 -7.45 8.35 -13.53
C LEU A 204 -7.04 8.71 -14.95
N ARG A 205 -7.83 8.35 -15.97
CA ARG A 205 -7.59 8.72 -17.38
C ARG A 205 -7.46 10.23 -17.56
N LYS A 206 -8.31 11.03 -16.90
CA LYS A 206 -8.20 12.50 -16.92
C LYS A 206 -6.85 13.05 -16.47
N LYS A 207 -6.09 12.27 -15.68
CA LYS A 207 -4.80 12.68 -15.13
C LYS A 207 -3.62 12.12 -15.91
N VAL A 208 -3.73 10.91 -16.47
CA VAL A 208 -2.59 10.21 -17.09
C VAL A 208 -2.68 10.13 -18.62
N GLU A 209 -3.88 10.06 -19.21
CA GLU A 209 -4.05 10.00 -20.67
C GLU A 209 -3.89 11.39 -21.29
N THR A 210 -3.39 11.43 -22.53
CA THR A 210 -3.37 12.67 -23.33
C THR A 210 -4.79 13.08 -23.73
N ASP A 211 -5.59 12.13 -24.20
CA ASP A 211 -7.04 12.31 -24.40
C ASP A 211 -7.81 11.25 -23.58
N PRO A 212 -8.49 11.63 -22.49
CA PRO A 212 -9.24 10.69 -21.66
C PRO A 212 -10.42 10.00 -22.38
N SER A 213 -10.92 10.61 -23.46
CA SER A 213 -12.01 10.05 -24.29
C SER A 213 -11.51 9.01 -25.29
N GLN A 214 -10.23 9.07 -25.65
CA GLN A 214 -9.53 8.13 -26.51
C GLN A 214 -8.27 7.60 -25.80
N PRO A 215 -8.45 6.81 -24.72
CA PRO A 215 -7.33 6.33 -23.91
C PRO A 215 -6.40 5.45 -24.74
N GLN A 216 -5.09 5.65 -24.60
CA GLN A 216 -4.06 4.85 -25.26
C GLN A 216 -3.48 3.80 -24.32
N HIS A 217 -3.43 4.09 -23.02
CA HIS A 217 -2.75 3.25 -22.04
C HIS A 217 -3.70 2.44 -21.17
N LEU A 218 -4.79 3.05 -20.70
CA LEU A 218 -5.78 2.43 -19.83
C LEU A 218 -7.00 2.03 -20.66
N LEU A 219 -6.92 0.89 -21.35
CA LEU A 219 -7.94 0.43 -22.30
C LEU A 219 -9.12 -0.26 -21.60
N THR A 220 -10.33 -0.04 -22.12
CA THR A 220 -11.53 -0.76 -21.68
C THR A 220 -11.69 -2.05 -22.48
N GLU A 221 -11.79 -3.19 -21.80
CA GLU A 221 -12.21 -4.46 -22.40
C GLU A 221 -13.69 -4.68 -22.08
N ALA A 222 -14.55 -4.45 -23.07
CA ALA A 222 -16.01 -4.40 -22.86
C ALA A 222 -16.55 -5.68 -22.19
N GLY A 223 -17.24 -5.50 -21.06
CA GLY A 223 -17.81 -6.61 -20.28
C GLY A 223 -16.80 -7.40 -19.42
N VAL A 224 -15.49 -7.21 -19.63
CA VAL A 224 -14.45 -8.00 -18.96
C VAL A 224 -13.74 -7.19 -17.88
N GLY A 225 -13.21 -6.01 -18.24
CA GLY A 225 -12.45 -5.17 -17.31
C GLY A 225 -11.57 -4.16 -18.04
N TYR A 226 -10.31 -4.05 -17.62
CA TYR A 226 -9.36 -3.09 -18.15
C TYR A 226 -8.02 -3.73 -18.47
N ARG A 227 -7.31 -3.14 -19.43
CA ARG A 227 -5.98 -3.55 -19.84
C ARG A 227 -5.05 -2.35 -19.86
N PHE A 228 -3.84 -2.53 -19.36
CA PHE A 228 -2.78 -1.55 -19.48
C PHE A 228 -1.94 -1.81 -20.73
N VAL A 229 -1.62 -0.76 -21.47
CA VAL A 229 -0.69 -0.74 -22.61
C VAL A 229 0.35 0.35 -22.35
N PRO A 230 1.65 0.01 -22.28
CA PRO A 230 2.73 1.00 -22.12
C PRO A 230 2.81 2.02 -23.27
#